data_AF-A0A9E3P2L6-F1
#
_entry.id   AF-A0A9E3P2L6-F1
#
_cell.length_a   1.000
_cell.length_b   1.000
_cell.length_c   1.000
_cell.angle_alpha   90.00
_cell.angle_beta   90.00
_cell.angle_gamma   90.00
#
_symmetry.space_group_name_H-M   'P 1'
#
loop_
_entity.id
_entity.type
_entity.pdbx_description
1 polymer ?
#
loop_
_entity_poly.entity_id
_entity_poly.type
_entity_poly.pdbx_seq_one_letter_code
_entity_poly.pdbx_strand_id
1 'polypeptide(L)'
;MMPRLRTFELAWTDATFDAIHPAESPLPHGIGDMKPSRFLDDVIRTVPFEQSFGLRFTLWVVALSPLFTIMKLGTIASIAPRDRVRVLERLVASPIYLVRQLVQGLKAVASLLYGQSPAIREALTISRAAHPSGLVALGRKKLEANHEGGRDDHAAA
;
A
#
# COMPACT_ATOMS: atom_id res chain seq x y z
N MET A 1 21.08 -4.65 21.73
CA MET A 1 19.69 -4.55 22.24
C MET A 1 18.75 -4.79 21.07
N MET A 2 17.80 -5.72 21.18
CA MET A 2 16.77 -5.90 20.15
C MET A 2 15.75 -4.74 20.24
N PRO A 3 15.52 -3.97 19.16
CA PRO A 3 14.56 -2.89 19.18
C PRO A 3 13.14 -3.46 19.37
N ARG A 4 12.33 -2.79 20.20
CA ARG A 4 10.91 -3.09 20.40
C ARG A 4 10.08 -1.83 20.21
N LEU A 5 8.84 -2.03 19.76
CA LEU A 5 7.84 -0.99 19.73
C LEU A 5 7.44 -0.60 21.16
N ARG A 6 7.25 0.69 21.36
CA ARG A 6 6.69 1.24 22.61
C ARG A 6 5.17 1.12 22.59
N THR A 7 4.55 1.18 23.76
CA THR A 7 3.08 1.01 23.90
C THR A 7 2.26 1.93 23.00
N PHE A 8 2.68 3.20 22.85
CA PHE A 8 1.99 4.13 21.95
C PHE A 8 2.21 3.80 20.47
N GLU A 9 3.37 3.25 20.10
CA GLU A 9 3.64 2.82 18.72
C GLU A 9 2.82 1.58 18.36
N LEU A 10 2.52 0.70 19.32
CA LEU A 10 1.58 -0.40 19.12
C LEU A 10 0.20 0.15 18.74
N ALA A 11 -0.32 1.11 19.51
CA ALA A 11 -1.60 1.75 19.22
C ALA A 11 -1.60 2.49 17.87
N TRP A 12 -0.50 3.15 17.52
CA TRP A 12 -0.35 3.78 16.20
C TRP A 12 -0.35 2.76 15.08
N THR A 13 0.28 1.60 15.29
CA THR A 13 0.33 0.51 14.31
C THR A 13 -1.07 -0.03 14.06
N ASP A 14 -1.81 -0.33 15.13
CA ASP A 14 -3.17 -0.85 15.02
C ASP A 14 -4.08 0.12 14.27
N ALA A 15 -4.06 1.40 14.66
CA ALA A 15 -4.86 2.44 14.00
C ALA A 15 -4.46 2.70 12.54
N THR A 16 -3.16 2.60 12.23
CA THR A 16 -2.66 2.80 10.87
C THR A 16 -3.02 1.62 9.97
N PHE A 17 -2.81 0.40 10.43
CA PHE A 17 -3.10 -0.80 9.64
C PHE A 17 -4.60 -0.93 9.40
N ASP A 18 -5.41 -0.71 10.43
CA ASP A 18 -6.88 -0.64 10.32
C ASP A 18 -7.32 0.36 9.22
N ALA A 19 -6.68 1.52 9.13
CA ALA A 19 -6.99 2.49 8.09
C ALA A 19 -6.49 2.09 6.69
N ILE A 20 -5.50 1.20 6.57
CA ILE A 20 -5.03 0.65 5.28
C ILE A 20 -5.99 -0.42 4.77
N HIS A 21 -6.46 -1.31 5.65
CA HIS A 21 -7.36 -2.43 5.35
C HIS A 21 -8.54 -2.43 6.34
N PRO A 22 -9.53 -1.54 6.13
CA PRO A 22 -10.62 -1.34 7.07
C PRO A 22 -11.57 -2.53 7.12
N ALA A 23 -12.28 -2.68 8.24
CA ALA A 23 -13.32 -3.71 8.39
C ALA A 23 -14.52 -3.48 7.44
N GLU A 24 -14.78 -2.25 7.03
CA GLU A 24 -15.85 -1.87 6.07
C GLU A 24 -15.50 -2.20 4.61
N SER A 25 -14.71 -3.25 4.38
CA SER A 25 -14.30 -3.73 3.06
C SER A 25 -15.24 -4.86 2.59
N PRO A 26 -15.42 -5.09 1.27
CA PRO A 26 -16.11 -6.27 0.76
C PRO A 26 -15.42 -7.61 1.10
N LEU A 27 -14.25 -7.54 1.73
CA LEU A 27 -13.48 -8.71 2.16
C LEU A 27 -13.96 -9.23 3.53
N PRO A 28 -13.73 -10.53 3.83
CA PRO A 28 -14.28 -11.20 5.01
C PRO A 28 -14.05 -10.52 6.37
N HIS A 29 -12.91 -9.82 6.54
CA HIS A 29 -12.58 -9.13 7.78
C HIS A 29 -11.57 -8.01 7.55
N GLY A 30 -11.48 -7.07 8.48
CA GLY A 30 -10.44 -6.04 8.50
C GLY A 30 -9.09 -6.58 8.99
N ILE A 31 -8.01 -5.83 8.80
CA ILE A 31 -6.69 -6.24 9.30
C ILE A 31 -6.57 -6.12 10.82
N GLY A 32 -7.46 -5.36 11.48
CA GLY A 32 -7.48 -5.22 12.94
C GLY A 32 -7.56 -6.56 13.67
N ASP A 33 -8.28 -7.54 13.09
CA ASP A 33 -8.43 -8.89 13.65
C ASP A 33 -7.12 -9.72 13.61
N MET A 34 -6.12 -9.26 12.86
CA MET A 34 -4.85 -9.96 12.64
C MET A 34 -3.72 -9.51 13.58
N LYS A 35 -4.02 -8.73 14.62
CA LYS A 35 -3.05 -8.22 15.61
C LYS A 35 -1.85 -7.51 14.95
N PRO A 36 -2.08 -6.46 14.15
CA PRO A 36 -1.03 -5.82 13.36
C PRO A 36 0.11 -5.22 14.19
N SER A 37 -0.17 -4.68 15.38
CA SER A 37 0.87 -4.22 16.31
C SER A 37 1.87 -5.30 16.70
N ARG A 38 1.41 -6.53 16.97
CA ARG A 38 2.28 -7.66 17.30
C ARG A 38 3.12 -8.07 16.09
N PHE A 39 2.51 -8.13 14.91
CA PHE A 39 3.23 -8.44 13.67
C PHE A 39 4.36 -7.45 13.41
N LEU A 40 4.10 -6.14 13.49
CA LEU A 40 5.13 -5.14 13.22
C LEU A 40 6.23 -5.15 14.30
N ASP A 41 5.89 -5.38 15.56
CA ASP A 41 6.87 -5.54 16.64
C ASP A 41 7.78 -6.76 16.38
N ASP A 42 7.21 -7.88 15.94
CA ASP A 42 7.98 -9.07 15.56
C ASP A 42 8.87 -8.81 14.33
N VAL A 43 8.37 -8.10 13.31
CA VAL A 43 9.18 -7.68 12.15
C VAL A 43 10.38 -6.84 12.60
N ILE A 44 10.15 -5.82 13.42
CA ILE A 44 11.22 -4.93 13.93
C ILE A 44 12.28 -5.71 14.73
N ARG A 45 11.90 -6.78 15.42
CA ARG A 45 12.87 -7.62 16.15
C ARG A 45 13.74 -8.48 15.24
N THR A 46 13.28 -8.79 14.04
CA THR A 46 13.96 -9.72 13.11
C THR A 46 14.85 -9.04 12.08
N VAL A 47 14.60 -7.77 11.79
CA VAL A 47 15.35 -7.01 10.77
C VAL A 47 16.57 -6.29 11.39
N PRO A 48 17.63 -6.01 10.59
CA PRO A 48 18.74 -5.15 11.00
C PRO A 48 18.29 -3.80 11.59
N PHE A 49 19.15 -3.20 12.41
CA PHE A 49 18.82 -2.00 13.17
C PHE A 49 18.46 -0.81 12.27
N GLU A 50 19.16 -0.63 11.16
CA GLU A 50 18.94 0.43 10.17
C GLU A 50 17.54 0.32 9.56
N GLN A 51 17.10 -0.90 9.24
CA GLN A 51 15.76 -1.17 8.69
C GLN A 51 14.68 -0.96 9.75
N SER A 52 14.93 -1.39 10.99
CA SER A 52 14.06 -1.13 12.13
C SER A 52 13.81 0.36 12.32
N PHE A 53 14.86 1.18 12.18
CA PHE A 53 14.73 2.63 12.30
C PHE A 53 13.87 3.22 11.18
N GLY A 54 14.05 2.76 9.93
CA GLY A 54 13.21 3.17 8.80
C GLY A 54 11.72 2.86 9.01
N LEU A 55 11.40 1.66 9.52
CA LEU A 55 10.02 1.27 9.82
C LEU A 55 9.40 2.13 10.94
N ARG A 56 10.15 2.38 12.02
CA ARG A 56 9.69 3.25 13.11
C ARG A 56 9.50 4.67 12.65
N PHE A 57 10.45 5.21 11.89
CA PHE A 57 10.34 6.55 11.33
C PHE A 57 9.11 6.70 10.45
N THR A 58 8.84 5.70 9.61
CA THR A 58 7.62 5.65 8.78
C THR A 58 6.36 5.69 9.65
N LEU A 59 6.30 4.88 10.69
CA LEU A 59 5.17 4.86 11.63
C LEU A 59 4.98 6.22 12.31
N TRP A 60 6.06 6.89 12.69
CA TRP A 60 6.00 8.23 13.29
C TRP A 60 5.46 9.28 12.32
N VAL A 61 5.94 9.27 11.07
CA VAL A 61 5.44 10.16 10.00
C VAL A 61 3.93 9.98 9.86
N VAL A 62 3.43 8.74 9.81
CA VAL A 62 1.99 8.48 9.71
C VAL A 62 1.27 8.89 10.98
N ALA A 63 1.79 8.54 12.16
CA ALA A 63 1.14 8.80 13.44
C ALA A 63 0.94 10.29 13.71
N LEU A 64 1.90 11.14 13.31
CA LEU A 64 1.88 12.59 13.54
C LEU A 64 1.27 13.38 12.36
N SER A 65 1.05 12.73 11.23
CA SER A 65 0.47 13.37 10.05
C SER A 65 -0.93 13.99 10.21
N PRO A 66 -1.83 13.56 11.13
CA PRO A 66 -3.12 14.22 11.28
C PRO A 66 -3.00 15.73 11.56
N LEU A 67 -1.94 16.14 12.26
CA LEU A 67 -1.65 17.54 12.56
C LEU A 67 -1.39 18.37 11.30
N PHE A 68 -0.72 17.80 10.30
CA PHE A 68 -0.29 18.51 9.11
C PHE A 68 -1.23 18.31 7.91
N THR A 69 -1.97 17.21 7.87
CA THR A 69 -2.80 16.84 6.71
C THR A 69 -4.26 17.30 6.86
N ILE A 70 -4.83 17.16 8.06
CA ILE A 70 -6.23 17.49 8.36
C ILE A 70 -6.37 18.51 9.50
N MET A 71 -5.26 19.09 9.97
CA MET A 71 -5.21 20.10 11.03
C MET A 71 -5.92 19.69 12.32
N LYS A 72 -5.93 18.38 12.64
CA LYS A 72 -6.49 17.87 13.90
C LYS A 72 -5.39 17.70 14.94
N LEU A 73 -5.62 18.24 16.14
CA LEU A 73 -4.76 18.02 17.29
C LEU A 73 -4.92 16.57 17.78
N GLY A 74 -3.95 15.73 17.47
CA GLY A 74 -3.96 14.32 17.85
C GLY A 74 -3.04 13.46 17.00
N THR A 75 -2.94 12.19 17.37
CA THR A 75 -2.23 11.16 16.58
C THR A 75 -3.21 10.30 15.80
N ILE A 76 -2.72 9.49 14.87
CA ILE A 76 -3.55 8.56 14.09
C ILE A 76 -4.44 7.66 14.98
N ALA A 77 -3.95 7.28 16.17
CA ALA A 77 -4.71 6.45 17.11
C ALA A 77 -5.83 7.22 17.84
N SER A 78 -5.70 8.53 18.03
CA SER A 78 -6.68 9.33 18.78
C SER A 78 -7.78 9.93 17.92
N ILE A 79 -7.67 9.86 16.59
CA ILE A 79 -8.69 10.37 15.66
C ILE A 79 -9.67 9.27 15.22
N ALA A 80 -10.83 9.69 14.70
CA ALA A 80 -11.89 8.79 14.26
C ALA A 80 -11.47 7.93 13.05
N PRO A 81 -11.98 6.69 12.90
CA PRO A 81 -11.58 5.79 11.81
C PRO A 81 -11.65 6.40 10.41
N ARG A 82 -12.74 7.12 10.10
CA ARG A 82 -12.90 7.81 8.81
C ARG A 82 -11.82 8.87 8.55
N ASP A 83 -11.39 9.57 9.59
CA ASP A 83 -10.32 10.57 9.45
C ASP A 83 -8.96 9.90 9.23
N ARG A 84 -8.72 8.71 9.80
CA ARG A 84 -7.48 7.95 9.58
C ARG A 84 -7.31 7.59 8.10
N VAL A 85 -8.38 7.15 7.45
CA VAL A 85 -8.38 6.86 6.00
C VAL A 85 -8.03 8.12 5.21
N ARG A 86 -8.69 9.26 5.52
CA ARG A 86 -8.43 10.55 4.87
C ARG A 86 -6.98 11.01 5.05
N VAL A 87 -6.39 10.79 6.22
CA VAL A 87 -4.98 11.08 6.50
C VAL A 87 -4.08 10.24 5.60
N LEU A 88 -4.32 8.94 5.48
CA LEU A 88 -3.55 8.06 4.60
C LEU A 88 -3.67 8.47 3.12
N GLU A 89 -4.87 8.79 2.66
CA GLU A 89 -5.09 9.30 1.29
C GLU A 89 -4.25 10.55 1.01
N ARG A 90 -4.22 11.50 1.95
CA ARG A 90 -3.42 12.72 1.85
C ARG A 90 -1.93 12.45 1.83
N LEU A 91 -1.47 11.50 2.65
CA LEU A 91 -0.06 11.10 2.68
C LEU A 91 0.38 10.41 1.39
N VAL A 92 -0.46 9.55 0.81
CA VAL A 92 -0.20 8.91 -0.49
C VAL A 92 -0.18 9.94 -1.61
N ALA A 93 -1.06 10.93 -1.57
CA ALA A 93 -1.12 12.04 -2.53
C ALA A 93 -0.09 13.15 -2.27
N SER A 94 0.81 12.99 -1.29
CA SER A 94 1.77 14.02 -0.91
C SER A 94 2.71 14.38 -2.08
N PRO A 95 3.05 15.67 -2.26
CA PRO A 95 4.05 16.08 -3.25
C PRO A 95 5.47 15.63 -2.85
N ILE A 96 5.70 15.32 -1.58
CA ILE A 96 7.01 14.88 -1.08
C ILE A 96 7.19 13.40 -1.42
N TYR A 97 8.08 13.11 -2.38
CA TYR A 97 8.36 11.75 -2.84
C TYR A 97 8.68 10.78 -1.69
N LEU A 98 9.54 11.21 -0.76
CA LEU A 98 9.93 10.39 0.38
C LEU A 98 8.72 9.95 1.21
N VAL A 99 7.82 10.88 1.56
CA VAL A 99 6.60 10.56 2.34
C VAL A 99 5.75 9.53 1.59
N ARG A 100 5.54 9.74 0.29
CA ARG A 100 4.79 8.79 -0.55
C ARG A 100 5.41 7.40 -0.54
N GLN A 101 6.73 7.29 -0.70
CA GLN A 101 7.42 6.00 -0.69
C GLN A 101 7.35 5.29 0.67
N LEU A 102 7.53 6.03 1.77
CA LEU A 102 7.41 5.47 3.12
C LEU A 102 6.00 4.90 3.35
N VAL A 103 4.96 5.63 2.97
CA VAL A 103 3.57 5.20 3.12
C VAL A 103 3.27 3.99 2.23
N GLN A 104 3.77 3.97 1.00
CA GLN A 104 3.63 2.79 0.13
C GLN A 104 4.35 1.56 0.67
N GLY A 105 5.56 1.73 1.20
CA GLY A 105 6.29 0.65 1.89
C GLY A 105 5.51 0.10 3.08
N LEU A 106 4.92 0.98 3.90
CA LEU A 106 4.07 0.56 5.01
C LEU A 106 2.81 -0.18 4.55
N LYS A 107 2.16 0.28 3.48
CA LYS A 107 1.02 -0.43 2.86
C LYS A 107 1.42 -1.80 2.33
N ALA A 108 2.62 -1.95 1.77
CA ALA A 108 3.12 -3.24 1.34
C ALA A 108 3.28 -4.18 2.55
N VAL A 109 3.89 -3.71 3.64
CA VAL A 109 4.03 -4.49 4.89
C VAL A 109 2.66 -4.88 5.47
N ALA A 110 1.70 -3.97 5.51
CA ALA A 110 0.33 -4.28 5.94
C ALA A 110 -0.34 -5.31 5.03
N SER A 111 -0.12 -5.22 3.72
CA SER A 111 -0.66 -6.18 2.75
C SER A 111 -0.02 -7.56 2.87
N LEU A 112 1.26 -7.64 3.25
CA LEU A 112 1.92 -8.91 3.56
C LEU A 112 1.24 -9.60 4.75
N LEU A 113 0.98 -8.88 5.84
CA LEU A 113 0.21 -9.42 6.96
C LEU A 113 -1.18 -9.86 6.51
N TYR A 114 -1.89 -9.00 5.78
CA TYR A 114 -3.25 -9.28 5.35
C TYR A 114 -3.34 -10.52 4.46
N GLY A 115 -2.35 -10.73 3.58
CA GLY A 115 -2.21 -11.92 2.73
C GLY A 115 -1.95 -13.22 3.51
N GLN A 116 -1.58 -13.15 4.79
CA GLN A 116 -1.44 -14.35 5.63
C GLN A 116 -2.80 -14.97 5.99
N SER A 117 -3.90 -14.21 5.93
CA SER A 117 -5.24 -14.73 6.22
C SER A 117 -5.73 -15.68 5.11
N PRO A 118 -6.05 -16.94 5.42
CA PRO A 118 -6.63 -17.88 4.46
C PRO A 118 -7.95 -17.38 3.87
N ALA A 119 -8.83 -16.82 4.71
CA ALA A 119 -10.13 -16.31 4.29
C ALA A 119 -10.01 -15.15 3.28
N ILE A 120 -9.05 -14.26 3.49
CA ILE A 120 -8.77 -13.17 2.53
C ILE A 120 -8.23 -13.73 1.22
N ARG A 121 -7.29 -14.69 1.26
CA ARG A 121 -6.76 -15.32 0.05
C ARG A 121 -7.85 -16.01 -0.76
N GLU A 122 -8.76 -16.72 -0.09
CA GLU A 122 -9.89 -17.37 -0.73
C GLU A 122 -10.84 -16.35 -1.36
N ALA A 123 -11.23 -15.30 -0.64
CA ALA A 123 -12.09 -14.24 -1.16
C ALA A 123 -11.48 -13.54 -2.38
N LEU A 124 -10.18 -13.24 -2.35
CA LEU A 124 -9.47 -12.63 -3.49
C LEU A 124 -9.38 -13.58 -4.70
N THR A 125 -9.24 -14.88 -4.46
CA THR A 125 -9.16 -15.88 -5.54
C THR A 125 -10.53 -16.13 -6.17
N ILE A 126 -11.58 -16.22 -5.37
CA ILE A 126 -12.96 -16.45 -5.83
C ILE A 126 -13.51 -15.22 -6.56
N SER A 127 -13.26 -14.01 -6.04
CA SER A 127 -13.68 -12.76 -6.70
C SER A 127 -13.03 -12.60 -8.08
N ARG A 128 -11.80 -13.10 -8.26
CA ARG A 128 -11.14 -13.17 -9.57
C ARG A 128 -11.79 -14.17 -10.52
N ALA A 129 -12.23 -15.32 -10.02
CA ALA A 129 -12.93 -16.34 -10.82
C ALA A 129 -14.35 -15.90 -11.21
N ALA A 130 -15.00 -15.09 -10.38
CA ALA A 130 -16.35 -14.56 -10.61
C ALA A 130 -16.41 -13.39 -11.60
N HIS A 131 -15.27 -12.75 -11.94
CA HIS A 131 -15.14 -11.80 -13.04
C HIS A 131 -14.48 -12.46 -14.27
N PRO A 132 -15.23 -13.17 -15.13
CA PRO A 132 -14.73 -13.68 -16.42
C PRO A 132 -14.54 -12.56 -17.46
N SER A 133 -14.55 -11.29 -17.07
CA SER A 133 -14.30 -10.15 -17.95
C SER A 133 -12.81 -10.05 -18.25
N GLY A 134 -12.40 -10.90 -19.19
CA GLY A 134 -11.36 -10.70 -20.19
C GLY A 134 -10.06 -10.05 -19.72
N LEU A 135 -8.98 -10.83 -19.76
CA LEU A 135 -7.65 -10.29 -20.06
C LEU A 135 -7.81 -9.21 -21.14
N VAL A 136 -7.61 -7.95 -20.76
CA VAL A 136 -7.61 -6.82 -21.68
C VAL A 136 -6.47 -7.09 -22.65
N ALA A 137 -6.81 -7.54 -23.86
CA ALA A 137 -5.84 -7.69 -24.93
C ALA A 137 -5.26 -6.30 -25.19
N LEU A 138 -4.03 -6.05 -24.73
CA LEU A 138 -3.26 -4.87 -25.09
C LEU A 138 -3.17 -4.88 -26.61
N GLY A 139 -3.98 -4.03 -27.24
CA GLY A 139 -4.07 -3.91 -28.69
C GLY A 139 -2.67 -3.69 -29.24
N ARG A 140 -2.17 -4.69 -29.96
CA ARG A 140 -0.97 -4.57 -30.79
C ARG A 140 -1.28 -3.49 -31.82
N LYS A 141 -0.85 -2.26 -31.54
CA LYS A 141 -0.99 -1.12 -32.44
C LYS A 141 -0.35 -1.55 -33.77
N LYS A 142 -1.21 -1.77 -34.77
CA LYS A 142 -0.83 -2.13 -36.13
C LYS A 142 0.07 -1.02 -36.66
N LEU A 143 1.36 -1.29 -36.73
CA LEU A 143 2.36 -0.39 -37.28
C LEU A 143 2.37 -0.60 -38.79
N GLU A 144 1.33 -0.14 -39.47
CA GLU A 144 1.30 -0.05 -40.93
C GLU A 144 0.66 1.28 -41.32
N ALA A 145 1.53 2.23 -41.70
CA ALA A 145 1.33 3.22 -42.75
C ALA A 145 2.31 4.38 -42.55
N ASN A 146 3.50 4.27 -43.15
CA ASN A 146 4.14 5.36 -43.90
C ASN A 146 5.53 4.95 -44.41
N HIS A 147 5.54 4.26 -45.54
CA HIS A 147 6.58 4.41 -46.55
C HIS A 147 6.02 4.02 -47.93
N GLU A 148 5.05 4.79 -48.41
CA GLU A 148 4.97 5.03 -49.86
C GLU A 148 5.99 6.13 -50.18
N GLY A 149 6.86 5.88 -51.17
CA GLY A 149 7.75 6.94 -51.64
C GLY A 149 8.91 6.51 -52.52
N GLY A 150 8.64 5.91 -53.67
CA GLY A 150 9.31 6.27 -54.92
C GLY A 150 10.62 5.57 -55.31
N ARG A 151 10.60 5.04 -56.56
CA ARG A 151 11.66 5.09 -57.60
C ARG A 151 12.98 4.34 -57.28
N ASP A 152 13.58 3.55 -58.16
CA ASP A 152 13.84 3.77 -59.58
C ASP A 152 13.97 2.46 -60.37
N ASP A 153 13.69 2.60 -61.67
CA ASP A 153 14.12 1.73 -62.76
C ASP A 153 15.59 1.32 -62.63
N HIS A 154 15.94 0.06 -62.94
CA HIS A 154 17.10 -0.32 -63.76
C HIS A 154 17.14 -1.83 -64.06
N ALA A 155 16.83 -2.14 -65.33
CA ALA A 155 17.53 -3.04 -66.26
C ALA A 155 17.99 -4.46 -65.86
N ALA A 156 17.49 -5.45 -66.62
CA ALA A 156 18.27 -6.44 -67.40
C ALA A 156 17.26 -7.26 -68.23
N ALA A 157 17.17 -7.04 -69.54
CA ALA A 157 17.96 -7.69 -70.60
C ALA A 157 17.59 -9.17 -70.78
#